data_AF-A0A2T3ALA0-F1
#
_entry.id   AF-A0A2T3ALA0-F1
#
_cell.length_a   1.000
_cell.length_b   1.000
_cell.length_c   1.000
_cell.angle_alpha   90.00
_cell.angle_beta   90.00
_cell.angle_gamma   90.00
#
_symmetry.space_group_name_H-M   'P 1'
#
loop_
_entity.id
_entity.type
_entity.pdbx_description
1 polymer ?
#
loop_
_entity_poly.entity_id
_entity_poly.type
_entity_poly.pdbx_seq_one_letter_code
_entity_poly.pdbx_strand_id
1 'polypeptide(L)'
;MSSTGTHELDQAAQLVEDEISELEAKLAQAKGRRQALEIRTRSTNRQDKLRDRQGGHAQEPQLHVIPLSHFHSSAQSLNSPTHFLLLLADSALPLGSFAFSSGLESFLAHNRLNPFTPSRALGQKLAAASSSSLVPPPAVYQPASPLPPPPAPFDLFLPISIASYASTTLPFLLTAHRDPSRLVELDDALDAAIMCTVGKRASVAQGRALLGLWERSFASSHAEIAASRTPTSTLSPPSQTASALDSLQTYTSLLRSPQQSQRTSTSISSSSNLPPPVSAHLAPLFGLIALLFNLTLHQTAYIYMLGHVKALVSAAVRANLIGPYAAQKVLAASSTQSMIAAAIEREWETLPEEAGQCVPVMDLWVGRHEMLYSRIFNS
;
A
#
# COMPACT_ATOMS: atom_id res chain seq x y z
N MET A 1 -41.26 65.31 -19.23
CA MET A 1 -41.62 63.99 -18.67
C MET A 1 -40.37 63.13 -18.45
N SER A 2 -39.33 63.66 -17.78
CA SER A 2 -38.02 62.99 -17.65
C SER A 2 -37.50 62.94 -16.21
N SER A 3 -38.39 63.12 -15.22
CA SER A 3 -38.02 63.18 -13.79
C SER A 3 -38.53 61.99 -12.98
N THR A 4 -39.33 61.10 -13.56
CA THR A 4 -39.92 59.93 -12.87
C THR A 4 -39.06 58.67 -13.00
N GLY A 5 -38.31 58.50 -14.10
CA GLY A 5 -37.48 57.30 -14.33
C GLY A 5 -36.18 57.25 -13.51
N THR A 6 -35.62 58.38 -13.10
CA THR A 6 -34.43 58.42 -12.22
C THR A 6 -34.77 58.03 -10.79
N HIS A 7 -35.97 58.39 -10.33
CA HIS A 7 -36.43 58.11 -8.97
C HIS A 7 -36.73 56.62 -8.73
N GLU A 8 -37.17 55.88 -9.76
CA GLU A 8 -37.38 54.43 -9.68
C GLU A 8 -36.06 53.64 -9.69
N LEU A 9 -35.05 54.10 -10.43
CA LEU A 9 -33.72 53.47 -10.45
C LEU A 9 -32.98 53.67 -9.13
N ASP A 10 -33.07 54.87 -8.53
CA ASP A 10 -32.50 55.13 -7.21
C ASP A 10 -33.20 54.30 -6.12
N GLN A 11 -34.52 54.09 -6.24
CA GLN A 11 -35.26 53.24 -5.31
C GLN A 11 -34.90 51.76 -5.47
N ALA A 12 -34.72 51.27 -6.69
CA ALA A 12 -34.27 49.91 -6.94
C ALA A 12 -32.82 49.67 -6.46
N ALA A 13 -31.93 50.65 -6.64
CA ALA A 13 -30.57 50.59 -6.12
C ALA A 13 -30.55 50.55 -4.58
N GLN A 14 -31.40 51.35 -3.93
CA GLN A 14 -31.51 51.35 -2.47
C GLN A 14 -31.99 50.00 -1.92
N LEU A 15 -32.96 49.35 -2.58
CA LEU A 15 -33.44 48.02 -2.17
C LEU A 15 -32.36 46.95 -2.28
N VAL A 16 -31.50 47.02 -3.30
CA VAL A 16 -30.36 46.10 -3.46
C VAL A 16 -29.31 46.34 -2.38
N GLU A 17 -29.03 47.60 -2.04
CA GLU A 17 -28.08 47.95 -0.99
C GLU A 17 -28.55 47.50 0.40
N ASP A 18 -29.86 47.60 0.65
CA ASP A 18 -30.50 47.10 1.87
C ASP A 18 -30.44 45.56 1.93
N GLU A 19 -30.65 44.87 0.81
CA GLU A 19 -30.51 43.41 0.71
C GLU A 19 -29.07 42.95 0.95
N ILE A 20 -28.09 43.65 0.38
CA ILE A 20 -26.66 43.40 0.61
C ILE A 20 -26.34 43.55 2.10
N SER A 21 -26.82 44.62 2.73
CA SER A 21 -26.62 44.87 4.16
C SER A 21 -27.23 43.76 5.03
N GLU A 22 -28.40 43.26 4.67
CA GLU A 22 -29.03 42.13 5.37
C GLU A 22 -28.24 40.82 5.19
N LEU A 23 -27.73 40.55 3.98
CA LEU A 23 -26.92 39.37 3.68
C LEU A 23 -25.56 39.42 4.39
N GLU A 24 -24.94 40.59 4.52
CA GLU A 24 -23.71 40.78 5.29
C GLU A 24 -23.93 40.53 6.78
N ALA A 25 -25.05 41.00 7.34
CA ALA A 25 -25.43 40.70 8.73
C ALA A 25 -25.63 39.19 8.95
N LYS A 26 -26.30 38.50 8.02
CA LYS A 26 -26.46 37.04 8.05
C LYS A 26 -25.13 36.30 7.95
N LEU A 27 -24.22 36.79 7.10
CA LEU A 27 -22.86 36.24 6.95
C LEU A 27 -22.06 36.40 8.25
N ALA A 28 -22.12 37.58 8.88
CA ALA A 28 -21.45 37.84 10.15
C ALA A 28 -21.97 36.90 11.26
N GLN A 29 -23.29 36.70 11.34
CA GLN A 29 -23.89 35.76 12.29
C GLN A 29 -23.48 34.30 12.01
N ALA A 30 -23.41 33.89 10.74
CA ALA A 30 -22.96 32.55 10.35
C ALA A 30 -21.47 32.33 10.68
N LYS A 31 -20.60 33.31 10.42
CA LYS A 31 -19.18 33.28 10.79
C LYS A 31 -19.02 33.19 12.31
N GLY A 32 -19.79 33.95 13.08
CA GLY A 32 -19.82 33.86 14.54
C GLY A 32 -20.21 32.46 15.05
N ARG A 33 -21.25 31.85 14.46
CA ARG A 33 -21.65 30.46 14.77
C ARG A 33 -20.55 29.45 14.44
N ARG A 34 -19.88 29.60 13.30
CA ARG A 34 -18.75 28.73 12.92
C ARG A 34 -17.58 28.87 13.88
N GLN A 35 -17.24 30.10 14.30
CA GLN A 35 -16.18 30.35 15.25
C GLN A 35 -16.52 29.81 16.65
N ALA A 36 -17.77 29.92 17.09
CA ALA A 36 -18.24 29.31 18.32
C ALA A 36 -18.17 27.77 18.27
N LEU A 37 -18.51 27.16 17.13
CA LEU A 37 -18.35 25.72 16.89
C LEU A 37 -16.87 25.32 16.90
N GLU A 38 -15.98 26.05 16.22
CA GLU A 38 -14.54 25.79 16.24
C GLU A 38 -13.94 25.92 17.66
N ILE A 39 -14.37 26.91 18.44
CA ILE A 39 -13.95 27.05 19.85
C ILE A 39 -14.48 25.87 20.67
N ARG A 40 -15.72 25.42 20.43
CA ARG A 40 -16.29 24.23 21.09
C ARG A 40 -15.53 22.96 20.72
N THR A 41 -15.19 22.76 19.44
CA THR A 41 -14.39 21.62 18.96
C THR A 41 -12.95 21.67 19.46
N ARG A 42 -12.35 22.86 19.60
CA ARG A 42 -11.02 23.04 20.19
C ARG A 42 -11.04 22.81 21.71
N SER A 43 -12.14 23.14 22.38
CA SER A 43 -12.33 22.88 23.81
C SER A 43 -12.54 21.38 24.09
N THR A 44 -13.33 20.67 23.27
CA THR A 44 -13.45 19.21 23.35
C THR A 44 -12.11 18.52 23.06
N ASN A 45 -11.38 18.95 22.03
CA ASN A 45 -10.04 18.41 21.73
C ASN A 45 -9.00 18.75 22.81
N ARG A 46 -9.14 19.87 23.54
CA ARG A 46 -8.29 20.20 24.69
C ARG A 46 -8.67 19.41 25.95
N GLN A 47 -9.96 19.15 26.18
CA GLN A 47 -10.41 18.26 27.25
C GLN A 47 -9.99 16.81 26.98
N ASP A 48 -10.05 16.33 25.74
CA ASP A 48 -9.52 15.01 25.35
C ASP A 48 -7.99 14.95 25.49
N LYS A 49 -7.24 15.99 25.10
CA LYS A 49 -5.79 16.06 25.32
C LYS A 49 -5.36 16.20 26.78
N LEU A 50 -6.21 16.76 27.65
CA LEU A 50 -5.98 16.85 29.09
C LEU A 50 -6.36 15.53 29.79
N ARG A 51 -7.37 14.80 29.28
CA ARG A 51 -7.67 13.40 29.67
C ARG A 51 -6.54 12.44 29.30
N ASP A 52 -5.90 12.62 28.15
CA ASP A 52 -4.74 11.82 27.73
C ASP A 52 -3.46 12.10 28.54
N ARG A 53 -3.36 13.24 29.22
CA ARG A 53 -2.18 13.62 30.02
C ARG A 53 -2.32 13.35 31.53
N GLN A 54 -3.51 13.07 32.03
CA GLN A 54 -3.74 12.61 33.39
C GLN A 54 -4.63 11.37 33.38
N GLY A 55 -3.98 10.19 33.32
CA GLY A 55 -4.50 8.95 33.89
C GLY A 55 -5.87 8.50 33.38
N GLY A 56 -6.03 8.35 32.08
CA GLY A 56 -7.07 7.52 31.50
C GLY A 56 -6.43 6.30 30.86
N HIS A 57 -6.35 5.17 31.57
CA HIS A 57 -6.36 3.88 30.90
C HIS A 57 -7.65 3.86 30.07
N ALA A 58 -7.57 4.25 28.79
CA ALA A 58 -8.49 3.74 27.80
C ALA A 58 -8.20 2.25 27.79
N GLN A 59 -8.94 1.54 28.64
CA GLN A 59 -9.01 0.10 28.62
C GLN A 59 -9.41 -0.20 27.18
N GLU A 60 -8.43 -0.71 26.42
CA GLU A 60 -8.67 -1.58 25.28
C GLU A 60 -9.93 -2.38 25.64
N PRO A 61 -10.94 -2.53 24.76
CA PRO A 61 -12.09 -3.37 25.10
C PRO A 61 -11.51 -4.72 25.50
N GLN A 62 -11.40 -4.94 26.82
CA GLN A 62 -10.96 -6.19 27.37
C GLN A 62 -12.14 -7.06 27.00
N LEU A 63 -11.98 -7.78 25.89
CA LEU A 63 -12.78 -8.95 25.62
C LEU A 63 -12.89 -9.64 26.97
N HIS A 64 -14.11 -9.75 27.47
CA HIS A 64 -14.35 -10.45 28.71
C HIS A 64 -13.89 -11.88 28.43
N VAL A 65 -12.64 -12.18 28.76
CA VAL A 65 -12.06 -13.50 28.60
C VAL A 65 -12.85 -14.32 29.59
N ILE A 66 -13.85 -15.03 29.08
CA ILE A 66 -14.53 -16.06 29.86
C ILE A 66 -13.38 -16.95 30.34
N PRO A 67 -13.17 -17.10 31.66
CA PRO A 67 -12.12 -17.97 32.13
C PRO A 67 -12.48 -19.38 31.64
N LEU A 68 -11.77 -19.83 30.61
CA LEU A 68 -11.88 -21.19 30.07
C LEU A 68 -11.17 -22.16 31.03
N SER A 69 -11.50 -22.09 32.33
CA SER A 69 -11.00 -23.02 33.36
C SER A 69 -11.56 -24.44 33.20
N HIS A 70 -12.29 -24.73 32.12
CA HIS A 70 -12.87 -26.04 31.82
C HIS A 70 -12.37 -26.68 30.51
N PHE A 71 -11.43 -26.07 29.79
CA PHE A 71 -10.73 -26.76 28.69
C PHE A 71 -9.35 -27.23 29.13
N HIS A 72 -9.32 -28.20 30.05
CA HIS A 72 -8.11 -28.98 30.23
C HIS A 72 -8.08 -30.13 29.22
N SER A 73 -6.91 -30.26 28.59
CA SER A 73 -6.36 -31.46 27.98
C SER A 73 -6.66 -31.69 26.49
N SER A 74 -5.56 -31.77 25.74
CA SER A 74 -5.41 -32.27 24.35
C SER A 74 -5.65 -31.34 23.16
N ALA A 75 -5.81 -30.03 23.34
CA ALA A 75 -5.63 -29.13 22.20
C ALA A 75 -4.14 -29.12 21.84
N GLN A 76 -3.77 -29.81 20.75
CA GLN A 76 -2.48 -29.59 20.10
C GLN A 76 -2.31 -28.08 20.01
N SER A 77 -1.29 -27.54 20.68
CA SER A 77 -0.90 -26.14 20.52
C SER A 77 -0.83 -25.91 19.01
N LEU A 78 -1.80 -25.19 18.44
CA LEU A 78 -1.67 -24.77 17.05
C LEU A 78 -0.34 -24.05 16.99
N ASN A 79 0.58 -24.60 16.18
CA ASN A 79 1.96 -24.15 16.10
C ASN A 79 1.95 -22.62 16.00
N SER A 80 2.46 -21.94 17.03
CA SER A 80 2.53 -20.47 17.11
C SER A 80 2.99 -19.83 15.77
N PRO A 81 3.97 -20.39 15.04
CA PRO A 81 4.36 -19.87 13.72
C PRO A 81 3.23 -19.89 12.67
N THR A 82 2.38 -20.93 12.65
CA THR A 82 1.27 -21.03 11.71
C THR A 82 0.22 -19.94 11.96
N HIS A 83 -0.04 -19.60 13.23
CA HIS A 83 -0.95 -18.52 13.56
C HIS A 83 -0.47 -17.17 13.02
N PHE A 84 0.80 -16.81 13.26
CA PHE A 84 1.36 -15.56 12.74
C PHE A 84 1.55 -15.55 11.23
N LEU A 85 1.81 -16.70 10.61
CA LEU A 85 1.80 -16.83 9.15
C LEU A 85 0.45 -16.40 8.58
N LEU A 86 -0.66 -16.87 9.18
CA LEU A 86 -2.01 -16.51 8.74
C LEU A 86 -2.32 -15.03 9.01
N LEU A 87 -1.88 -14.48 10.14
CA LEU A 87 -2.05 -13.05 10.45
C LEU A 87 -1.30 -12.15 9.47
N LEU A 88 -0.02 -12.45 9.22
CA LEU A 88 0.80 -11.69 8.27
C LEU A 88 0.33 -11.84 6.82
N ALA A 89 -0.28 -12.99 6.49
CA ALA A 89 -0.90 -13.22 5.19
C ALA A 89 -2.31 -12.61 5.08
N ASP A 90 -2.91 -12.11 6.17
CA ASP A 90 -4.25 -11.54 6.15
C ASP A 90 -4.26 -10.28 5.29
N SER A 91 -5.28 -10.19 4.44
CA SER A 91 -5.48 -8.99 3.65
C SER A 91 -5.97 -7.80 4.47
N ALA A 92 -6.65 -8.04 5.60
CA ALA A 92 -7.10 -6.99 6.52
C ALA A 92 -5.98 -6.42 7.40
N LEU A 93 -4.75 -6.93 7.28
CA LEU A 93 -3.60 -6.38 7.99
C LEU A 93 -3.46 -4.88 7.66
N PRO A 94 -3.38 -4.00 8.68
CA PRO A 94 -3.52 -2.54 8.49
C PRO A 94 -2.27 -1.87 7.93
N LEU A 95 -1.67 -2.45 6.88
CA LEU A 95 -0.53 -1.90 6.15
C LEU A 95 -0.94 -0.87 5.10
N GLY A 96 -2.22 -0.82 4.74
CA GLY A 96 -2.71 0.02 3.65
C GLY A 96 -2.36 -0.52 2.26
N SER A 97 -1.97 -1.79 2.12
CA SER A 97 -1.59 -2.42 0.84
C SER A 97 -2.69 -2.31 -0.22
N PHE A 98 -3.97 -2.33 0.19
CA PHE A 98 -5.11 -2.12 -0.70
C PHE A 98 -5.28 -0.68 -1.19
N ALA A 99 -4.61 0.32 -0.62
CA ALA A 99 -4.67 1.67 -1.17
C ALA A 99 -3.88 1.79 -2.49
N PHE A 100 -3.06 0.80 -2.82
CA PHE A 100 -2.07 0.86 -3.87
C PHE A 100 -2.40 -0.10 -5.01
N SER A 101 -2.11 0.32 -6.26
CA SER A 101 -2.34 -0.49 -7.47
C SER A 101 -1.04 -0.95 -8.14
N SER A 102 0.11 -0.54 -7.59
CA SER A 102 1.45 -0.85 -8.10
C SER A 102 1.60 -0.59 -9.60
N GLY A 103 1.00 0.51 -10.09
CA GLY A 103 1.07 0.94 -11.48
C GLY A 103 -0.01 0.36 -12.41
N LEU A 104 -0.92 -0.50 -11.92
CA LEU A 104 -2.00 -1.08 -12.73
C LEU A 104 -2.91 0.01 -13.33
N GLU A 105 -3.25 1.04 -12.57
CA GLU A 105 -4.13 2.12 -13.05
C GLU A 105 -3.47 2.88 -14.21
N SER A 106 -2.20 3.24 -14.06
CA SER A 106 -1.39 3.83 -15.13
C SER A 106 -1.26 2.91 -16.33
N PHE A 107 -0.95 1.63 -16.11
CA PHE A 107 -0.88 0.64 -17.18
C PHE A 107 -2.16 0.62 -18.01
N LEU A 108 -3.33 0.57 -17.36
CA LEU A 108 -4.62 0.59 -18.04
C LEU A 108 -4.87 1.90 -18.78
N ALA A 109 -4.55 3.04 -18.17
CA ALA A 109 -4.71 4.34 -18.81
C ALA A 109 -3.89 4.45 -20.12
N HIS A 110 -2.69 3.87 -20.14
CA HIS A 110 -1.82 3.89 -21.33
C HIS A 110 -2.25 2.88 -22.39
N ASN A 111 -2.65 1.68 -22.00
CA ASN A 111 -3.07 0.65 -22.94
C ASN A 111 -4.48 0.89 -23.50
N ARG A 112 -5.31 1.70 -22.84
CA ARG A 112 -6.57 2.21 -23.40
C ARG A 112 -6.36 3.18 -24.58
N LEU A 113 -5.20 3.84 -24.65
CA LEU A 113 -4.86 4.82 -25.68
C LEU A 113 -4.11 4.23 -26.88
N ASN A 114 -4.21 2.93 -27.13
CA ASN A 114 -3.71 2.35 -28.38
C ASN A 114 -4.85 2.30 -29.42
N PRO A 115 -5.02 3.33 -30.29
CA PRO A 115 -6.15 3.47 -31.21
C PRO A 115 -6.19 2.43 -32.35
N PHE A 116 -5.23 1.50 -32.41
CA PHE A 116 -5.15 0.49 -33.47
C PHE A 116 -5.85 -0.85 -33.14
N THR A 117 -6.48 -0.98 -31.97
CA THR A 117 -7.47 -2.05 -31.77
C THR A 117 -8.87 -1.48 -31.98
N PRO A 118 -9.47 -1.62 -33.18
CA PRO A 118 -10.82 -1.16 -33.40
C PRO A 118 -11.75 -1.89 -32.42
N SER A 119 -12.47 -1.11 -31.62
CA SER A 119 -13.57 -1.60 -30.81
C SER A 119 -14.55 -2.30 -31.75
N ARG A 120 -14.61 -3.63 -31.64
CA ARG A 120 -15.34 -4.54 -32.54
C ARG A 120 -16.84 -4.19 -32.63
N ALA A 121 -17.35 -3.40 -31.69
CA ALA A 121 -18.71 -2.88 -31.67
C ALA A 121 -19.02 -1.83 -32.76
N LEU A 122 -18.01 -1.10 -33.26
CA LEU A 122 -18.21 -0.09 -34.31
C LEU A 122 -17.98 -0.65 -35.72
N GLY A 123 -17.02 -1.58 -35.88
CA GLY A 123 -16.71 -2.21 -37.17
C GLY A 123 -17.83 -3.10 -37.72
N GLN A 124 -18.58 -3.79 -36.84
CA GLN A 124 -19.71 -4.62 -37.27
C GLN A 124 -20.94 -3.82 -37.72
N LYS A 125 -21.13 -2.60 -37.20
CA LYS A 125 -22.23 -1.73 -37.63
C LYS A 125 -21.98 -1.02 -38.97
N LEU A 126 -20.72 -0.79 -39.33
CA LEU A 126 -20.35 -0.16 -40.60
C LEU A 126 -20.24 -1.16 -41.77
N ALA A 127 -19.83 -2.40 -41.50
CA ALA A 127 -19.76 -3.46 -42.52
C ALA A 127 -21.14 -3.92 -43.04
N ALA A 128 -22.20 -3.74 -42.24
CA ALA A 128 -23.58 -4.06 -42.64
C ALA A 128 -24.23 -2.99 -43.55
N ALA A 129 -23.60 -1.83 -43.72
CA ALA A 129 -24.16 -0.70 -44.49
C ALA A 129 -23.62 -0.61 -45.93
N SER A 130 -22.66 -1.46 -46.31
CA SER A 130 -21.98 -1.37 -47.62
C SER A 130 -22.04 -2.69 -48.37
N SER A 131 -23.24 -3.05 -48.83
CA SER A 131 -23.43 -4.13 -49.80
C SER A 131 -24.12 -3.59 -51.06
N SER A 132 -23.31 -3.15 -52.02
CA SER A 132 -23.70 -3.00 -53.43
C SER A 132 -22.52 -3.32 -54.35
N SER A 133 -22.61 -4.51 -54.95
CA SER A 133 -22.21 -4.92 -56.31
C SER A 133 -20.81 -4.55 -56.85
N LEU A 134 -19.95 -5.56 -57.03
CA LEU A 134 -19.52 -6.12 -58.34
C LEU A 134 -18.36 -7.13 -58.13
N VAL A 135 -18.50 -8.31 -58.74
CA VAL A 135 -17.65 -9.51 -58.58
C VAL A 135 -16.49 -9.53 -59.60
N PRO A 136 -15.33 -10.12 -59.24
CA PRO A 136 -14.62 -11.08 -60.11
C PRO A 136 -14.35 -12.45 -59.42
N PRO A 137 -14.00 -13.52 -60.17
CA PRO A 137 -14.05 -14.94 -59.73
C PRO A 137 -12.84 -15.38 -58.87
N PRO A 138 -12.85 -16.60 -58.28
CA PRO A 138 -12.31 -16.83 -56.96
C PRO A 138 -10.82 -17.21 -56.98
N ALA A 139 -9.97 -16.38 -56.39
CA ALA A 139 -8.84 -16.91 -55.67
C ALA A 139 -9.40 -17.67 -54.46
N VAL A 140 -8.92 -18.89 -54.20
CA VAL A 140 -9.25 -19.65 -53.00
C VAL A 140 -8.81 -18.81 -51.79
N TYR A 141 -9.71 -17.98 -51.29
CA TYR A 141 -9.54 -17.22 -50.06
C TYR A 141 -9.75 -18.24 -48.93
N GLN A 142 -8.68 -18.94 -48.55
CA GLN A 142 -8.66 -19.60 -47.25
C GLN A 142 -8.95 -18.51 -46.22
N PRO A 143 -10.06 -18.58 -45.45
CA PRO A 143 -10.27 -17.64 -44.36
C PRO A 143 -9.06 -17.80 -43.44
N ALA A 144 -8.25 -16.76 -43.31
CA ALA A 144 -7.15 -16.73 -42.35
C ALA A 144 -7.71 -17.22 -41.02
N SER A 145 -7.10 -18.26 -40.44
CA SER A 145 -7.52 -18.80 -39.16
C SER A 145 -7.69 -17.64 -38.18
N PRO A 146 -8.82 -17.55 -37.44
CA PRO A 146 -9.07 -16.40 -36.59
C PRO A 146 -7.90 -16.27 -35.60
N LEU A 147 -7.20 -15.13 -35.69
CA LEU A 147 -6.12 -14.81 -34.76
C LEU A 147 -6.66 -14.95 -33.33
N PRO A 148 -5.96 -15.63 -32.41
CA PRO A 148 -6.41 -15.76 -31.04
C PRO A 148 -6.70 -14.38 -30.43
N PRO A 149 -7.72 -14.24 -29.58
CA PRO A 149 -8.01 -12.97 -28.94
C PRO A 149 -6.78 -12.49 -28.18
N PRO A 150 -6.51 -11.16 -28.16
CA PRO A 150 -5.42 -10.63 -27.36
C PRO A 150 -5.64 -11.01 -25.88
N PRO A 151 -4.57 -11.33 -25.13
CA PRO A 151 -4.68 -11.69 -23.73
C PRO A 151 -5.32 -10.55 -22.93
N ALA A 152 -6.04 -10.88 -21.86
CA ALA A 152 -6.65 -9.86 -21.04
C ALA A 152 -5.56 -8.95 -20.42
N PRO A 153 -5.81 -7.64 -20.23
CA PRO A 153 -4.79 -6.72 -19.73
C PRO A 153 -4.16 -7.17 -18.40
N PHE A 154 -4.94 -7.82 -17.53
CA PHE A 154 -4.44 -8.32 -16.25
C PHE A 154 -3.55 -9.57 -16.39
N ASP A 155 -3.79 -10.41 -17.41
CA ASP A 155 -2.96 -11.60 -17.68
C ASP A 155 -1.56 -11.20 -18.16
N LEU A 156 -1.43 -10.03 -18.80
CA LEU A 156 -0.15 -9.44 -19.15
C LEU A 156 0.52 -8.74 -17.96
N PHE A 157 -0.27 -8.03 -17.15
CA PHE A 157 0.26 -7.20 -16.07
C PHE A 157 0.72 -8.01 -14.85
N LEU A 158 0.02 -9.08 -14.50
CA LEU A 158 0.33 -9.86 -13.30
C LEU A 158 1.73 -10.48 -13.34
N PRO A 159 2.16 -11.19 -14.40
CA PRO A 159 3.49 -11.80 -14.44
C PRO A 159 4.62 -10.77 -14.35
N ILE A 160 4.51 -9.65 -15.08
CA ILE A 160 5.53 -8.59 -15.07
C ILE A 160 5.58 -7.85 -13.73
N SER A 161 4.43 -7.69 -13.05
CA SER A 161 4.39 -7.09 -11.72
C SER A 161 4.98 -8.01 -10.65
N ILE A 162 4.73 -9.32 -10.73
CA ILE A 162 5.38 -10.31 -9.84
C ILE A 162 6.89 -10.31 -10.06
N ALA A 163 7.34 -10.37 -11.32
CA ALA A 163 8.76 -10.41 -11.65
C ALA A 163 9.50 -9.17 -11.13
N SER A 164 8.94 -7.98 -11.40
CA SER A 164 9.44 -6.67 -11.00
C SER A 164 9.48 -6.49 -9.48
N TYR A 165 8.40 -6.89 -8.79
CA TYR A 165 8.34 -6.78 -7.34
C TYR A 165 9.35 -7.73 -6.68
N ALA A 166 9.45 -8.97 -7.16
CA ALA A 166 10.41 -9.94 -6.66
C ALA A 166 11.85 -9.42 -6.76
N SER A 167 12.29 -8.99 -7.95
CA SER A 167 13.69 -8.60 -8.19
C SER A 167 14.12 -7.31 -7.45
N THR A 168 13.16 -6.46 -7.09
CA THR A 168 13.45 -5.19 -6.39
C THR A 168 13.30 -5.27 -4.88
N THR A 169 12.61 -6.29 -4.33
CA THR A 169 12.28 -6.34 -2.90
C THR A 169 12.69 -7.64 -2.19
N LEU A 170 12.66 -8.79 -2.86
CA LEU A 170 13.01 -10.07 -2.23
C LEU A 170 14.46 -10.12 -1.73
N PRO A 171 15.48 -9.65 -2.46
CA PRO A 171 16.87 -9.69 -1.97
C PRO A 171 17.03 -9.00 -0.61
N PHE A 172 16.36 -7.87 -0.40
CA PHE A 172 16.37 -7.12 0.85
C PHE A 172 15.61 -7.84 1.97
N LEU A 173 14.43 -8.38 1.67
CA LEU A 173 13.63 -9.16 2.62
C LEU A 173 14.35 -10.43 3.08
N LEU A 174 14.92 -11.18 2.13
CA LEU A 174 15.63 -12.43 2.40
C LEU A 174 16.88 -12.16 3.23
N THR A 175 17.64 -11.11 2.88
CA THR A 175 18.84 -10.72 3.62
C THR A 175 18.50 -10.25 5.03
N ALA A 176 17.45 -9.44 5.22
CA ALA A 176 17.03 -9.01 6.56
C ALA A 176 16.53 -10.16 7.46
N HIS A 177 15.93 -11.19 6.86
CA HIS A 177 15.52 -12.40 7.59
C HIS A 177 16.74 -13.27 7.95
N ARG A 178 17.71 -13.42 7.05
CA ARG A 178 18.97 -14.17 7.29
C ARG A 178 19.87 -13.47 8.32
N ASP A 179 20.04 -12.16 8.18
CA ASP A 179 20.92 -11.33 9.01
C ASP A 179 20.22 -10.03 9.47
N PRO A 180 19.55 -10.07 10.63
CA PRO A 180 18.82 -8.93 11.17
C PRO A 180 19.69 -7.72 11.51
N SER A 181 21.00 -7.93 11.74
CA SER A 181 21.92 -6.86 12.15
C SER A 181 22.13 -5.82 11.04
N ARG A 182 21.90 -6.21 9.78
CA ARG A 182 21.99 -5.35 8.59
C ARG A 182 20.74 -4.54 8.31
N LEU A 183 19.71 -4.56 9.16
CA LEU A 183 18.42 -3.90 8.88
C LEU A 183 18.57 -2.42 8.48
N VAL A 184 19.43 -1.67 9.17
CA VAL A 184 19.65 -0.23 8.89
C VAL A 184 20.29 -0.03 7.51
N GLU A 185 21.33 -0.81 7.21
CA GLU A 185 22.04 -0.78 5.92
C GLU A 185 21.09 -1.17 4.77
N LEU A 186 20.28 -2.21 4.95
CA LEU A 186 19.33 -2.69 3.96
C LEU A 186 18.21 -1.69 3.68
N ASP A 187 17.74 -0.98 4.71
CA ASP A 187 16.73 0.07 4.56
C ASP A 187 17.28 1.26 3.75
N ASP A 188 18.49 1.72 4.06
CA ASP A 188 19.17 2.80 3.33
C ASP A 188 19.48 2.41 1.87
N ALA A 189 20.02 1.20 1.66
CA ALA A 189 20.29 0.67 0.33
C ALA A 189 19.01 0.52 -0.51
N LEU A 190 17.90 0.07 0.10
CA LEU A 190 16.61 -0.01 -0.60
C LEU A 190 16.04 1.38 -0.90
N ASP A 191 16.18 2.35 0.01
CA ASP A 191 15.79 3.73 -0.27
C ASP A 191 16.57 4.28 -1.47
N ALA A 192 17.88 4.03 -1.54
CA ALA A 192 18.72 4.41 -2.67
C ALA A 192 18.35 3.68 -3.97
N ALA A 193 17.97 2.40 -3.91
CA ALA A 193 17.64 1.58 -5.07
C ALA A 193 16.27 1.89 -5.69
N ILE A 194 15.27 2.30 -4.88
CA ILE A 194 13.93 2.63 -5.40
C ILE A 194 13.95 4.03 -6.02
N MET A 195 14.10 4.08 -7.34
CA MET A 195 14.09 5.33 -8.11
C MET A 195 12.69 5.96 -8.21
N CYS A 196 11.64 5.13 -8.25
CA CYS A 196 10.27 5.60 -8.37
C CYS A 196 9.79 6.23 -7.05
N THR A 197 9.60 7.55 -7.01
CA THR A 197 9.18 8.28 -5.78
C THR A 197 7.84 7.80 -5.23
N VAL A 198 6.90 7.44 -6.11
CA VAL A 198 5.60 6.86 -5.73
C VAL A 198 5.80 5.51 -5.04
N GLY A 199 6.54 4.60 -5.68
CA GLY A 199 6.86 3.29 -5.12
C GLY A 199 7.64 3.40 -3.80
N LYS A 200 8.57 4.35 -3.70
CA LYS A 200 9.32 4.66 -2.48
C LYS A 200 8.39 5.04 -1.34
N ARG A 201 7.49 6.01 -1.56
CA ARG A 201 6.52 6.44 -0.54
C ARG A 201 5.57 5.32 -0.13
N ALA A 202 5.09 4.51 -1.08
CA ALA A 202 4.24 3.37 -0.77
C ALA A 202 4.96 2.34 0.11
N SER A 203 6.22 2.00 -0.23
CA SER A 203 7.05 1.08 0.54
C SER A 203 7.30 1.59 1.98
N VAL A 204 7.63 2.89 2.12
CA VAL A 204 7.84 3.53 3.43
C VAL A 204 6.55 3.59 4.24
N ALA A 205 5.42 3.96 3.63
CA ALA A 205 4.15 4.03 4.32
C ALA A 205 3.73 2.66 4.88
N GLN A 206 3.88 1.59 4.07
CA GLN A 206 3.57 0.23 4.49
C GLN A 206 4.53 -0.28 5.57
N GLY A 207 5.83 -0.02 5.46
CA GLY A 207 6.80 -0.43 6.48
C GLY A 207 6.62 0.30 7.81
N ARG A 208 6.31 1.61 7.79
CA ARG A 208 5.93 2.35 9.01
C ARG A 208 4.66 1.81 9.65
N ALA A 209 3.66 1.45 8.85
CA ALA A 209 2.44 0.82 9.36
C ALA A 209 2.73 -0.54 10.01
N LEU A 210 3.59 -1.36 9.40
CA LEU A 210 4.04 -2.64 9.96
C LEU A 210 4.78 -2.45 11.29
N LEU A 211 5.70 -1.48 11.37
CA LEU A 211 6.41 -1.17 12.61
C LEU A 211 5.45 -0.66 13.70
N GLY A 212 4.48 0.19 13.35
CA GLY A 212 3.45 0.64 14.29
C GLY A 212 2.56 -0.50 14.80
N LEU A 213 2.24 -1.47 13.94
CA LEU A 213 1.53 -2.68 14.34
C LEU A 213 2.40 -3.55 15.27
N TRP A 214 3.70 -3.62 14.98
CA TRP A 214 4.64 -4.32 15.85
C TRP A 214 4.59 -3.77 17.29
N GLU A 215 4.80 -2.48 17.43
CA GLU A 215 4.87 -1.81 18.73
C GLU A 215 3.57 -1.88 19.53
N ARG A 216 2.41 -1.82 18.84
CA ARG A 216 1.10 -1.74 19.49
C ARG A 216 0.47 -3.08 19.80
N SER A 217 0.78 -4.13 19.04
CA SER A 217 0.03 -5.39 19.10
C SER A 217 0.91 -6.63 19.14
N PHE A 218 1.98 -6.69 18.35
CA PHE A 218 2.75 -7.92 18.19
C PHE A 218 3.84 -8.09 19.25
N ALA A 219 4.44 -7.01 19.76
CA ALA A 219 5.54 -7.08 20.71
C ALA A 219 5.14 -7.75 22.04
N SER A 220 3.93 -7.46 22.55
CA SER A 220 3.39 -8.08 23.77
C SER A 220 3.13 -9.57 23.57
N SER A 221 2.41 -9.94 22.52
CA SER A 221 2.14 -11.35 22.19
C SER A 221 3.41 -12.15 21.95
N HIS A 222 4.43 -11.56 21.30
CA HIS A 222 5.73 -12.20 21.13
C HIS A 222 6.41 -12.48 22.48
N ALA A 223 6.36 -11.53 23.43
CA ALA A 223 6.92 -11.71 24.76
C ALA A 223 6.21 -12.81 25.56
N GLU A 224 4.87 -12.90 25.47
CA GLU A 224 4.08 -13.97 26.10
C GLU A 224 4.43 -15.35 25.54
N ILE A 225 4.60 -15.45 24.22
CA ILE A 225 5.01 -16.69 23.55
C ILE A 225 6.42 -17.08 23.96
N ALA A 226 7.34 -16.11 24.07
CA ALA A 226 8.69 -16.38 24.55
C ALA A 226 8.70 -16.88 26.01
N ALA A 227 7.86 -16.31 26.88
CA ALA A 227 7.75 -16.72 28.28
C ALA A 227 7.11 -18.11 28.49
N SER A 228 6.22 -18.53 27.58
CA SER A 228 5.56 -19.84 27.64
C SER A 228 6.39 -21.00 27.08
N ARG A 229 7.48 -20.72 26.35
CA ARG A 229 8.42 -21.76 25.89
C ARG A 229 9.25 -22.26 27.06
N THR A 230 9.02 -23.50 27.47
CA THR A 230 9.94 -24.24 28.35
C THR A 230 11.30 -24.38 27.65
N PRO A 231 12.43 -24.30 28.38
CA PRO A 231 13.78 -24.23 27.80
C PRO A 231 14.27 -25.51 27.08
N THR A 232 13.39 -26.46 26.78
CA THR A 232 13.73 -27.78 26.22
C THR A 232 13.55 -27.92 24.71
N SER A 233 13.09 -26.89 23.97
CA SER A 233 12.91 -26.98 22.50
C SER A 233 14.01 -26.25 21.73
N THR A 234 14.90 -27.03 21.14
CA THR A 234 16.17 -26.65 20.48
C THR A 234 16.05 -26.17 19.02
N LEU A 235 14.91 -25.60 18.61
CA LEU A 235 14.61 -25.38 17.19
C LEU A 235 14.94 -23.98 16.62
N SER A 236 15.62 -23.11 17.37
CA SER A 236 16.35 -21.94 16.84
C SER A 236 17.36 -21.46 17.88
N PRO A 237 18.58 -21.04 17.50
CA PRO A 237 19.53 -20.55 18.48
C PRO A 237 18.95 -19.29 19.13
N PRO A 238 18.84 -19.23 20.48
CA PRO A 238 18.27 -18.07 21.19
C PRO A 238 18.98 -16.75 20.86
N SER A 239 20.16 -16.81 20.24
CA SER A 239 20.92 -15.65 19.76
C SER A 239 20.27 -14.91 18.59
N GLN A 240 19.64 -15.58 17.62
CA GLN A 240 19.18 -14.90 16.40
C GLN A 240 17.91 -14.08 16.63
N THR A 241 16.94 -14.61 17.38
CA THR A 241 15.73 -13.86 17.77
C THR A 241 16.07 -12.69 18.70
N ALA A 242 17.00 -12.88 19.65
CA ALA A 242 17.46 -11.80 20.52
C ALA A 242 18.17 -10.71 19.71
N SER A 243 19.04 -11.08 18.77
CA SER A 243 19.70 -10.15 17.85
C SER A 243 18.69 -9.39 16.98
N ALA A 244 17.63 -10.06 16.50
CA ALA A 244 16.58 -9.41 15.73
C ALA A 244 15.79 -8.38 16.56
N LEU A 245 15.46 -8.69 17.82
CA LEU A 245 14.82 -7.74 18.72
C LEU A 245 15.69 -6.51 18.99
N ASP A 246 16.98 -6.72 19.29
CA ASP A 246 17.94 -5.65 19.51
C ASP A 246 18.11 -4.77 18.27
N SER A 247 18.20 -5.39 17.09
CA SER A 247 18.27 -4.70 15.80
C SER A 247 17.02 -3.85 15.56
N LEU A 248 15.82 -4.39 15.84
CA LEU A 248 14.56 -3.66 15.68
C LEU A 248 14.40 -2.50 16.69
N GLN A 249 14.89 -2.68 17.93
CA GLN A 249 14.90 -1.62 18.95
C GLN A 249 15.87 -0.49 18.58
N THR A 250 17.06 -0.84 18.09
CA THR A 250 18.05 0.12 17.58
C THR A 250 17.47 0.88 16.39
N TYR A 251 16.90 0.16 15.44
CA TYR A 251 16.23 0.73 14.27
C TYR A 251 15.11 1.71 14.63
N THR A 252 14.24 1.33 15.56
CA THR A 252 13.15 2.17 16.06
C THR A 252 13.68 3.43 16.75
N SER A 253 14.77 3.30 17.50
CA SER A 253 15.43 4.45 18.15
C SER A 253 16.00 5.42 17.12
N LEU A 254 16.66 4.90 16.06
CA LEU A 254 17.15 5.71 14.94
C LEU A 254 16.02 6.44 14.19
N LEU A 255 14.88 5.77 13.99
CA LEU A 255 13.71 6.36 13.34
C LEU A 255 13.08 7.49 14.18
N ARG A 256 13.18 7.41 15.52
CA ARG A 256 12.63 8.40 16.46
C ARG A 256 13.61 9.50 16.86
N SER A 257 14.92 9.27 16.70
CA SER A 257 15.97 10.20 17.11
C SER A 257 15.79 11.58 16.48
N PRO A 258 15.49 12.62 17.27
CA PRO A 258 15.52 13.99 16.78
C PRO A 258 16.98 14.39 16.56
N GLN A 259 17.32 14.85 15.34
CA GLN A 259 18.67 15.24 14.87
C GLN A 259 19.62 15.71 15.99
N GLN A 260 20.43 14.80 16.55
CA GLN A 260 21.48 15.19 17.47
C GLN A 260 22.70 15.60 16.66
N SER A 261 22.77 16.89 16.40
CA SER A 261 23.90 17.64 15.85
C SER A 261 25.27 17.08 16.29
N GLN A 262 25.91 16.23 15.49
CA GLN A 262 27.36 16.11 15.54
C GLN A 262 27.94 17.41 14.99
N ARG A 263 28.22 18.34 15.91
CA ARG A 263 29.03 19.53 15.67
C ARG A 263 30.45 19.08 15.31
N THR A 264 30.73 18.88 14.03
CA THR A 264 32.07 19.11 13.50
C THR A 264 32.00 20.40 12.68
N SER A 265 32.58 21.43 13.28
CA SER A 265 32.72 22.77 12.76
C SER A 265 33.54 22.76 11.47
N THR A 266 32.88 23.02 10.33
CA THR A 266 33.26 24.07 9.37
C THR A 266 32.31 24.06 8.17
N SER A 267 31.77 25.24 7.86
CA SER A 267 31.22 25.69 6.56
C SER A 267 29.72 25.49 6.22
N ILE A 268 29.06 26.66 6.14
CA ILE A 268 27.91 27.08 5.31
C ILE A 268 26.55 26.37 5.56
N SER A 269 25.84 26.92 6.55
CA SER A 269 24.40 27.13 6.68
C SER A 269 23.45 26.61 5.57
N SER A 270 22.92 25.40 5.78
CA SER A 270 21.57 24.97 5.33
C SER A 270 20.98 23.94 6.32
N SER A 271 21.10 24.22 7.62
CA SER A 271 20.77 23.30 8.70
C SER A 271 19.35 23.54 9.23
N SER A 272 18.35 22.84 8.67
CA SER A 272 17.05 22.64 9.36
C SER A 272 16.21 21.45 8.90
N ASN A 273 16.62 20.63 7.92
CA ASN A 273 15.79 19.48 7.47
C ASN A 273 16.65 18.36 6.82
N LEU A 274 17.54 17.67 7.57
CA LEU A 274 18.05 16.39 7.03
C LEU A 274 17.04 15.29 7.39
N PRO A 275 16.69 14.40 6.45
CA PRO A 275 15.79 13.28 6.70
C PRO A 275 16.33 12.36 7.82
N PRO A 276 15.45 11.59 8.49
CA PRO A 276 15.89 10.58 9.46
C PRO A 276 16.85 9.58 8.80
N PRO A 277 17.76 8.96 9.57
CA PRO A 277 18.78 8.05 9.03
C PRO A 277 18.21 6.74 8.47
N VAL A 278 16.92 6.49 8.72
CA VAL A 278 16.18 5.32 8.23
C VAL A 278 14.80 5.75 7.75
N SER A 279 14.34 5.12 6.68
CA SER A 279 13.09 5.41 5.97
C SER A 279 11.92 4.54 6.43
N ALA A 280 12.17 3.28 6.81
CA ALA A 280 11.17 2.26 7.17
C ALA A 280 10.42 1.66 5.98
N HIS A 281 11.21 1.12 5.05
CA HIS A 281 10.75 0.30 3.94
C HIS A 281 10.16 -1.04 4.40
N LEU A 282 9.13 -1.48 3.68
CA LEU A 282 8.42 -2.71 4.03
C LEU A 282 9.29 -3.96 3.93
N ALA A 283 10.09 -4.14 2.87
CA ALA A 283 10.73 -5.43 2.58
C ALA A 283 11.71 -5.88 3.69
N PRO A 284 12.68 -5.05 4.14
CA PRO A 284 13.58 -5.42 5.22
C PRO A 284 12.83 -5.65 6.55
N LEU A 285 11.88 -4.76 6.90
CA LEU A 285 11.10 -4.86 8.13
C LEU A 285 10.22 -6.11 8.16
N PHE A 286 9.61 -6.49 7.04
CA PHE A 286 8.80 -7.69 6.94
C PHE A 286 9.64 -8.95 7.13
N GLY A 287 10.83 -9.00 6.52
CA GLY A 287 11.79 -10.08 6.72
C GLY A 287 12.15 -10.28 8.19
N LEU A 288 12.55 -9.19 8.88
CA LEU A 288 12.91 -9.25 10.29
C LEU A 288 11.71 -9.64 11.18
N ILE A 289 10.53 -9.04 10.99
CA ILE A 289 9.35 -9.34 11.82
C ILE A 289 8.89 -10.79 11.63
N ALA A 290 8.97 -11.32 10.42
CA ALA A 290 8.66 -12.73 10.18
C ALA A 290 9.64 -13.69 10.88
N LEU A 291 10.93 -13.32 10.95
CA LEU A 291 11.92 -14.06 11.74
C LEU A 291 11.55 -14.06 13.24
N LEU A 292 11.11 -12.93 13.79
CA LEU A 292 10.68 -12.85 15.20
C LEU A 292 9.53 -13.83 15.50
N PHE A 293 8.63 -14.04 14.53
CA PHE A 293 7.57 -15.04 14.63
C PHE A 293 7.97 -16.47 14.27
N ASN A 294 9.27 -16.73 14.09
CA ASN A 294 9.84 -18.03 13.74
C ASN A 294 9.24 -18.58 12.43
N LEU A 295 8.90 -17.69 11.49
CA LEU A 295 8.56 -18.09 10.13
C LEU A 295 9.84 -18.47 9.40
N THR A 296 9.79 -19.59 8.67
CA THR A 296 10.90 -19.98 7.80
C THR A 296 11.09 -18.97 6.67
N LEU A 297 12.31 -18.89 6.14
CA LEU A 297 12.64 -17.97 5.04
C LEU A 297 11.70 -18.15 3.83
N HIS A 298 11.39 -19.40 3.46
CA HIS A 298 10.45 -19.70 2.37
C HIS A 298 9.02 -19.25 2.69
N GLN A 299 8.54 -19.49 3.91
CA GLN A 299 7.20 -19.02 4.32
C GLN A 299 7.11 -17.50 4.22
N THR A 300 8.11 -16.79 4.74
CA THR A 300 8.21 -15.33 4.69
C THR A 300 8.17 -14.80 3.26
N ALA A 301 9.03 -15.33 2.39
CA ALA A 301 9.08 -14.93 0.98
C ALA A 301 7.74 -15.19 0.26
N TYR A 302 7.12 -16.36 0.52
CA TYR A 302 5.86 -16.74 -0.10
C TYR A 302 4.70 -15.84 0.32
N ILE A 303 4.51 -15.61 1.63
CA ILE A 303 3.41 -14.75 2.10
C ILE A 303 3.60 -13.29 1.68
N TYR A 304 4.85 -12.83 1.58
CA TYR A 304 5.18 -11.50 1.10
C TYR A 304 4.78 -11.32 -0.37
N MET A 305 5.20 -12.25 -1.24
CA MET A 305 4.83 -12.23 -2.66
C MET A 305 3.33 -12.44 -2.88
N LEU A 306 2.71 -13.34 -2.11
CA LEU A 306 1.27 -13.56 -2.16
C LEU A 306 0.50 -12.30 -1.72
N GLY A 307 1.01 -11.57 -0.73
CA GLY A 307 0.45 -10.29 -0.28
C GLY A 307 0.37 -9.27 -1.43
N HIS A 308 1.45 -9.12 -2.20
CA HIS A 308 1.46 -8.27 -3.40
C HIS A 308 0.44 -8.73 -4.45
N VAL A 309 0.39 -10.04 -4.75
CA VAL A 309 -0.60 -10.58 -5.69
C VAL A 309 -2.03 -10.34 -5.23
N LYS A 310 -2.33 -10.50 -3.94
CA LYS A 310 -3.66 -10.21 -3.37
C LYS A 310 -4.02 -8.73 -3.52
N ALA A 311 -3.07 -7.83 -3.28
CA ALA A 311 -3.27 -6.39 -3.48
C ALA A 311 -3.57 -6.05 -4.94
N LEU A 312 -2.82 -6.63 -5.90
CA LEU A 312 -3.04 -6.46 -7.34
C LEU A 312 -4.41 -6.99 -7.79
N VAL A 313 -4.78 -8.20 -7.35
CA VAL A 313 -6.07 -8.80 -7.68
C VAL A 313 -7.22 -7.94 -7.14
N SER A 314 -7.08 -7.41 -5.92
CA SER A 314 -8.06 -6.47 -5.34
C SER A 314 -8.12 -5.14 -6.11
N ALA A 315 -6.97 -4.62 -6.57
CA ALA A 315 -6.94 -3.46 -7.45
C ALA A 315 -7.64 -3.74 -8.79
N ALA A 316 -7.42 -4.92 -9.39
CA ALA A 316 -8.06 -5.32 -10.64
C ALA A 316 -9.58 -5.45 -10.51
N VAL A 317 -10.08 -5.97 -9.38
CA VAL A 317 -11.52 -6.00 -9.09
C VAL A 317 -12.10 -4.59 -8.99
N ARG A 318 -11.45 -3.69 -8.25
CA ARG A 318 -11.91 -2.29 -8.10
C ARG A 318 -11.79 -1.47 -9.39
N ALA A 319 -10.84 -1.82 -10.26
CA ALA A 319 -10.71 -1.26 -11.60
C ALA A 319 -11.69 -1.88 -12.62
N ASN A 320 -12.60 -2.77 -12.16
CA ASN A 320 -13.58 -3.48 -12.98
C ASN A 320 -12.96 -4.29 -14.13
N LEU A 321 -11.75 -4.83 -13.93
CA LEU A 321 -11.09 -5.72 -14.88
C LEU A 321 -11.57 -7.17 -14.73
N ILE A 322 -11.75 -7.61 -13.48
CA ILE A 322 -12.15 -8.97 -13.13
C ILE A 322 -13.19 -8.95 -12.01
N GLY A 323 -14.12 -9.92 -12.02
CA GLY A 323 -15.10 -10.08 -10.94
C GLY A 323 -14.54 -10.80 -9.70
N PRO A 324 -15.25 -10.81 -8.56
CA PRO A 324 -14.77 -11.41 -7.32
C PRO A 324 -14.51 -12.91 -7.41
N TYR A 325 -15.33 -13.67 -8.14
CA TYR A 325 -15.08 -15.10 -8.37
C TYR A 325 -13.88 -15.35 -9.29
N ALA A 326 -13.69 -14.51 -10.32
CA ALA A 326 -12.51 -14.57 -11.18
C ALA A 326 -11.23 -14.23 -10.40
N ALA A 327 -11.29 -13.27 -9.46
CA ALA A 327 -10.21 -12.96 -8.54
C ALA A 327 -9.81 -14.17 -7.68
N GLN A 328 -10.77 -14.87 -7.07
CA GLN A 328 -10.48 -16.10 -6.33
C GLN A 328 -9.91 -17.20 -7.23
N LYS A 329 -10.40 -17.31 -8.47
CA LYS A 329 -9.84 -18.24 -9.47
C LYS A 329 -8.37 -17.93 -9.77
N VAL A 330 -8.00 -16.66 -9.92
CA VAL A 330 -6.59 -16.26 -10.13
C VAL A 330 -5.73 -16.60 -8.92
N LEU A 331 -6.20 -16.31 -7.70
CA LEU A 331 -5.46 -16.61 -6.47
C LEU A 331 -5.28 -18.11 -6.22
N ALA A 332 -6.29 -18.92 -6.57
CA ALA A 332 -6.26 -20.37 -6.44
C ALA A 332 -5.55 -21.09 -7.61
N ALA A 333 -5.17 -20.37 -8.68
CA ALA A 333 -4.58 -20.97 -9.85
C ALA A 333 -3.16 -21.50 -9.58
N SER A 334 -2.88 -22.71 -10.05
CA SER A 334 -1.54 -23.30 -10.00
C SER A 334 -0.51 -22.49 -10.78
N SER A 335 -0.91 -21.78 -11.84
CA SER A 335 -0.04 -20.87 -12.58
C SER A 335 0.42 -19.71 -11.70
N THR A 336 -0.46 -19.10 -10.91
CA THR A 336 -0.11 -18.03 -9.97
C THR A 336 0.85 -18.52 -8.89
N GLN A 337 0.57 -19.67 -8.30
CA GLN A 337 1.47 -20.29 -7.33
C GLN A 337 2.85 -20.59 -7.94
N SER A 338 2.89 -21.12 -9.17
CA SER A 338 4.13 -21.43 -9.89
C SER A 338 4.91 -20.16 -10.23
N MET A 339 4.25 -19.07 -10.60
CA MET A 339 4.89 -17.78 -10.85
C MET A 339 5.53 -17.22 -9.58
N ILE A 340 4.83 -17.29 -8.43
CA ILE A 340 5.39 -16.87 -7.14
C ILE A 340 6.60 -17.73 -6.78
N ALA A 341 6.47 -19.05 -6.86
CA ALA A 341 7.55 -19.98 -6.54
C ALA A 341 8.78 -19.75 -7.44
N ALA A 342 8.58 -19.60 -8.75
CA ALA A 342 9.66 -19.34 -9.69
C ALA A 342 10.34 -17.99 -9.45
N ALA A 343 9.58 -16.96 -9.07
CA ALA A 343 10.14 -15.66 -8.72
C ALA A 343 10.97 -15.72 -7.43
N ILE A 344 10.52 -16.47 -6.42
CA ILE A 344 11.27 -16.70 -5.17
C ILE A 344 12.57 -17.47 -5.45
N GLU A 345 12.48 -18.56 -6.22
CA GLU A 345 13.65 -19.37 -6.60
C GLU A 345 14.69 -18.53 -7.35
N ARG A 346 14.23 -17.69 -8.29
CA ARG A 346 15.09 -16.82 -9.08
C ARG A 346 15.88 -15.83 -8.22
N GLU A 347 15.26 -15.27 -7.18
CA GLU A 347 15.86 -14.26 -6.31
C GLU A 347 16.46 -14.83 -5.02
N TRP A 348 16.52 -16.15 -4.87
CA TRP A 348 16.82 -16.80 -3.59
C TRP A 348 18.21 -16.46 -3.05
N GLU A 349 19.19 -16.38 -3.95
CA GLU A 349 20.60 -16.09 -3.66
C GLU A 349 21.06 -14.74 -4.24
N THR A 350 20.14 -13.93 -4.80
CA THR A 350 20.45 -12.59 -5.30
C THR A 350 20.87 -11.69 -4.13
N LEU A 351 22.01 -11.03 -4.25
CA LEU A 351 22.50 -10.10 -3.24
C LEU A 351 21.76 -8.75 -3.33
N PRO A 352 21.56 -8.01 -2.22
CA PRO A 352 20.90 -6.70 -2.24
C PRO A 352 21.51 -5.70 -3.23
N GLU A 353 22.83 -5.73 -3.41
CA GLU A 353 23.58 -4.91 -4.38
C GLU A 353 23.30 -5.25 -5.84
N GLU A 354 22.80 -6.45 -6.13
CA GLU A 354 22.40 -6.91 -7.47
C GLU A 354 20.89 -6.77 -7.69
N ALA A 355 20.14 -6.42 -6.64
CA ALA A 355 18.70 -6.19 -6.71
C ALA A 355 18.38 -5.01 -7.64
N GLY A 356 17.37 -5.16 -8.48
CA GLY A 356 17.08 -4.16 -9.49
C GLY A 356 15.81 -4.41 -10.28
N GLN A 357 15.40 -3.38 -11.03
CA GLN A 357 14.19 -3.42 -11.85
C GLN A 357 14.43 -4.28 -13.11
N CYS A 358 13.85 -5.49 -13.17
CA CYS A 358 13.93 -6.34 -14.35
C CYS A 358 12.91 -5.97 -15.44
N VAL A 359 11.91 -5.15 -15.11
CA VAL A 359 10.90 -4.64 -16.04
C VAL A 359 10.85 -3.11 -15.95
N PRO A 360 11.75 -2.37 -16.64
CA PRO A 360 11.87 -0.91 -16.50
C PRO A 360 10.56 -0.13 -16.71
N VAL A 361 9.66 -0.64 -17.54
CA VAL A 361 8.35 -0.02 -17.78
C VAL A 361 7.44 -0.02 -16.54
N MET A 362 7.65 -0.94 -15.58
CA MET A 362 6.89 -0.96 -14.33
C MET A 362 7.14 0.31 -13.50
N ASP A 363 8.39 0.74 -13.35
CA ASP A 363 8.73 1.98 -12.63
C ASP A 363 8.09 3.20 -13.28
N LEU A 364 8.03 3.21 -14.62
CA LEU A 364 7.36 4.26 -15.37
C LEU A 364 5.85 4.27 -15.11
N TRP A 365 5.19 3.11 -15.11
CA TRP A 365 3.74 3.06 -14.81
C TRP A 365 3.45 3.44 -13.36
N VAL A 366 4.24 2.96 -12.39
CA VAL A 366 4.08 3.35 -10.98
C VAL A 366 4.28 4.87 -10.82
N GLY A 367 5.34 5.43 -11.41
CA GLY A 367 5.64 6.87 -11.30
C GLY A 367 4.60 7.75 -11.99
N ARG A 368 4.05 7.30 -13.12
CA ARG A 368 3.00 8.03 -13.85
C ARG A 368 1.65 8.05 -13.14
N HIS A 369 1.48 7.33 -12.02
CA HIS A 369 0.23 7.39 -11.27
C HIS A 369 -0.11 8.80 -10.82
N GLU A 370 0.88 9.62 -10.45
CA GLU A 370 0.67 11.02 -10.07
C GLU A 370 0.16 11.89 -11.22
N MET A 371 0.34 11.46 -12.47
CA MET A 371 -0.10 12.18 -13.67
C MET A 371 -1.53 11.82 -14.09
N LEU A 372 -2.17 10.87 -13.43
CA LEU A 372 -3.54 10.49 -13.75
C LEU A 372 -4.52 11.58 -13.31
N TYR A 373 -5.35 12.04 -14.25
CA TYR A 373 -6.37 13.07 -13.99
C TYR A 373 -7.41 12.63 -12.96
N SER A 374 -7.88 11.38 -13.05
CA SER A 374 -8.76 10.73 -12.09
C SER A 374 -8.06 9.49 -11.54
N ARG A 375 -8.12 9.31 -10.22
CA ARG A 375 -7.42 8.25 -9.49
C ARG A 375 -8.39 7.55 -8.55
N ILE A 376 -8.43 6.22 -8.62
CA ILE A 376 -9.14 5.40 -7.63
C ILE A 376 -8.20 4.80 -6.58
N PHE A 377 -6.89 4.84 -6.82
CA PHE A 377 -5.87 4.38 -5.87
C PHE A 377 -4.95 5.52 -5.43
N ASN A 378 -4.33 5.35 -4.26
CA ASN A 378 -3.37 6.29 -3.69
C ASN A 378 -1.94 6.12 -4.28
N SER A 379 -1.71 4.96 -4.94
CA SER A 379 -0.48 4.35 -5.50
C SER A 379 0.77 4.28 -4.65
#